data_AF-A0AAN8C2Z6-F1
#
_entry.id   AF-A0AAN8C2Z6-F1
#
_cell.length_a   1.000
_cell.length_b   1.000
_cell.length_c   1.000
_cell.angle_alpha   90.00
_cell.angle_beta   90.00
_cell.angle_gamma   90.00
#
_symmetry.space_group_name_H-M   'P 1'
#
loop_
_entity.id
_entity.type
_entity.pdbx_description
1 polymer ?
#
loop_
_entity_poly.entity_id
_entity_poly.type
_entity_poly.pdbx_seq_one_letter_code
_entity_poly.pdbx_strand_id
1 'polypeptide(L)'
;MVGFPDFIYKHIVPACFLAPLKPSFDLSDAQTVLTLSECAITLKTIHLKRGLEFIQFLQQEYLPSLQVAPEISQELCQVLQQPDVKVLKNYIKAFFQRAKL
;
A
#
# COMPACT_ATOMS: atom_id res chain seq x y z
N MET A 1 -9.40 20.82 10.75
CA MET A 1 -8.42 20.94 9.65
C MET A 1 -8.74 19.86 8.62
N VAL A 2 -9.27 20.25 7.45
CA VAL A 2 -9.87 19.33 6.46
C VAL A 2 -8.98 19.10 5.22
N GLY A 3 -7.71 19.49 5.25
CA GLY A 3 -6.85 19.51 4.05
C GLY A 3 -5.85 18.35 3.96
N PHE A 4 -5.01 18.21 4.98
CA PHE A 4 -3.86 17.29 4.90
C PHE A 4 -4.24 15.80 4.98
N PRO A 5 -5.09 15.33 5.91
CA PRO A 5 -5.55 13.94 5.93
C PRO A 5 -6.24 13.51 4.63
N ASP A 6 -7.15 14.35 4.14
CA ASP A 6 -7.83 14.15 2.86
C ASP A 6 -6.85 14.03 1.71
N PHE A 7 -5.84 14.91 1.66
CA PHE A 7 -4.81 14.84 0.62
C PHE A 7 -4.03 13.53 0.67
N ILE A 8 -3.69 13.04 1.87
CA ILE A 8 -3.00 11.75 2.03
C ILE A 8 -3.85 10.62 1.44
N TYR A 9 -5.14 10.52 1.81
CA TYR A 9 -5.99 9.43 1.34
C TYR A 9 -6.43 9.54 -0.12
N LYS A 10 -6.59 10.76 -0.64
CA LYS A 10 -7.02 10.99 -2.03
C LYS A 10 -5.87 10.99 -3.05
N HIS A 11 -4.63 11.23 -2.62
CA HIS A 11 -3.50 11.37 -3.55
C HIS A 11 -2.29 10.50 -3.18
N ILE A 12 -1.83 10.54 -1.93
CA ILE A 12 -0.58 9.85 -1.54
C ILE A 12 -0.78 8.33 -1.47
N VAL A 13 -1.85 7.87 -0.81
CA VAL A 13 -2.15 6.44 -0.75
C VAL A 13 -2.38 5.91 -2.16
N PRO A 14 -3.20 6.53 -3.02
CA PRO A 14 -3.37 6.04 -4.38
C PRO A 14 -2.09 5.97 -5.20
N ALA A 15 -1.19 6.96 -5.08
CA ALA A 15 0.09 6.95 -5.78
C ALA A 15 0.94 5.70 -5.44
N CYS A 16 0.90 5.23 -4.19
CA CYS A 16 1.63 4.04 -3.75
C CYS A 16 1.13 2.74 -4.39
N PHE A 17 -0.12 2.72 -4.87
CA PHE A 17 -0.73 1.54 -5.49
C PHE A 17 -0.84 1.64 -7.01
N LEU A 18 -1.08 2.82 -7.57
CA LEU A 18 -1.30 2.99 -9.01
C LEU A 18 -0.01 2.96 -9.83
N ALA A 19 1.13 3.38 -9.27
CA ALA A 19 2.40 3.34 -10.00
C ALA A 19 2.79 1.89 -10.39
N PRO A 20 2.65 0.89 -9.52
CA PRO A 20 2.88 -0.52 -9.86
C PRO A 20 1.87 -1.18 -10.80
N LEU A 21 0.71 -0.55 -11.07
CA LEU A 21 -0.32 -1.10 -11.98
C LEU A 21 -0.13 -0.67 -13.43
N LYS A 22 0.84 0.21 -13.69
CA LYS A 22 1.14 0.60 -15.06
C LYS A 22 1.80 -0.57 -15.79
N PRO A 23 1.44 -0.87 -17.05
CA PRO A 23 2.07 -1.93 -17.83
C PRO A 23 3.60 -1.79 -17.97
N SER A 24 4.12 -0.58 -17.79
CA SER A 24 5.54 -0.27 -17.81
C SER A 24 6.28 -0.60 -16.51
N PHE A 25 5.58 -1.04 -15.46
CA PHE A 25 6.18 -1.31 -14.15
C PHE A 25 6.62 -2.77 -14.05
N ASP A 26 7.89 -3.03 -14.36
CA ASP A 26 8.46 -4.37 -14.25
C ASP A 26 8.81 -4.70 -12.81
N LEU A 27 8.11 -5.64 -12.17
CA LEU A 27 8.39 -6.09 -10.79
C LEU A 27 9.73 -6.85 -10.64
N SER A 28 10.43 -7.13 -11.73
CA SER A 28 11.74 -7.78 -11.79
C SER A 28 12.89 -6.78 -11.92
N ASP A 29 12.60 -5.55 -12.36
CA ASP A 29 13.58 -4.49 -12.47
C ASP A 29 14.01 -3.96 -11.08
N ALA A 30 15.29 -3.64 -10.92
CA ALA A 30 15.81 -3.21 -9.63
C ALA A 30 15.31 -1.80 -9.24
N GLN A 31 15.08 -0.91 -10.21
CA GLN A 31 14.68 0.47 -9.96
C GLN A 31 13.20 0.58 -9.55
N THR A 32 12.34 -0.22 -10.18
CA THR A 32 10.93 -0.36 -9.78
C THR A 32 10.81 -1.01 -8.40
N VAL A 33 11.65 -1.99 -8.04
CA VAL A 33 11.69 -2.61 -6.70
C VAL A 33 12.08 -1.60 -5.62
N LEU A 34 13.00 -0.68 -5.91
CA LEU A 34 13.30 0.44 -5.01
C LEU A 34 12.06 1.35 -4.85
N THR A 35 11.37 1.65 -5.94
CA THR A 35 10.12 2.45 -5.89
C THR A 35 9.04 1.79 -5.03
N LEU A 36 8.87 0.46 -5.13
CA LEU A 36 7.97 -0.30 -4.25
C LEU A 36 8.37 -0.20 -2.78
N SER A 37 9.67 -0.23 -2.51
CA SER A 37 10.20 -0.11 -1.15
C SER A 37 9.88 1.26 -0.55
N GLU A 38 9.94 2.33 -1.34
CA GLU A 38 9.54 3.68 -0.91
C GLU A 38 8.01 3.79 -0.71
N CYS A 39 7.21 3.13 -1.55
CA CYS A 39 5.76 3.02 -1.34
C CYS A 39 5.45 2.32 -0.01
N ALA A 40 6.12 1.20 0.28
CA ALA A 40 5.99 0.49 1.54
C ALA A 40 6.35 1.38 2.76
N ILE A 41 7.46 2.13 2.70
CA ILE A 41 7.83 3.07 3.78
C ILE A 41 6.77 4.16 3.96
N THR A 42 6.25 4.69 2.85
CA THR A 42 5.22 5.73 2.87
C THR A 42 3.95 5.23 3.54
N LEU A 43 3.44 4.06 3.13
CA LEU A 43 2.27 3.42 3.76
C LEU A 43 2.52 3.13 5.23
N LYS A 44 3.71 2.64 5.60
CA LYS A 44 4.06 2.39 7.01
C LYS A 44 4.07 3.68 7.82
N THR A 45 4.60 4.76 7.26
CA THR A 45 4.64 6.07 7.91
C THR A 45 3.23 6.62 8.14
N ILE A 46 2.34 6.50 7.15
CA ILE A 46 0.93 6.89 7.30
C ILE A 46 0.27 6.07 8.40
N HIS A 47 0.48 4.75 8.43
CA HIS A 47 -0.03 3.89 9.49
C HIS A 47 0.46 4.31 10.88
N LEU A 48 1.76 4.61 11.05
CA LEU A 48 2.31 5.05 12.33
C LEU A 48 1.72 6.38 12.81
N LYS A 49 1.26 7.24 11.89
CA LYS A 49 0.64 8.53 12.22
C LYS A 49 -0.88 8.46 12.41
N ARG A 50 -1.56 7.54 11.74
CA ARG A 50 -3.04 7.45 11.70
C ARG A 50 -3.61 6.26 12.47
N GLY A 51 -2.78 5.27 12.78
CA GLY A 51 -3.17 4.07 13.51
C GLY A 51 -4.23 3.26 12.77
N LEU A 52 -5.24 2.83 13.53
CA LEU A 52 -6.31 1.93 13.07
C LEU A 52 -7.22 2.57 12.02
N GLU A 53 -7.39 3.90 12.02
CA GLU A 53 -8.17 4.61 11.01
C GLU A 53 -7.67 4.29 9.59
N PHE A 54 -6.35 4.27 9.41
CA PHE A 54 -5.78 3.97 8.10
C PHE A 54 -6.00 2.50 7.69
N ILE A 55 -5.99 1.58 8.65
CA ILE A 55 -6.31 0.17 8.39
C ILE A 55 -7.76 0.03 7.94
N GLN A 56 -8.68 0.71 8.61
CA GLN A 56 -10.10 0.72 8.25
C GLN A 56 -10.32 1.30 6.86
N PHE A 57 -9.71 2.44 6.55
CA PHE A 57 -9.75 3.04 5.22
C PHE A 57 -9.26 2.07 4.13
N LEU A 58 -8.12 1.40 4.35
CA LEU A 58 -7.59 0.43 3.39
C LEU A 58 -8.54 -0.75 3.20
N GLN A 59 -9.08 -1.33 4.28
CA GLN A 59 -9.92 -2.52 4.21
C GLN A 59 -11.33 -2.27 3.69
N GLN A 60 -11.92 -1.11 4.00
CA GLN A 60 -13.33 -0.84 3.75
C GLN A 60 -13.56 0.02 2.51
N GLU A 61 -12.59 0.86 2.14
CA GLU A 61 -12.77 1.83 1.06
C GLU A 61 -11.77 1.57 -0.08
N TYR A 62 -10.47 1.68 0.21
CA TYR A 62 -9.47 1.82 -0.85
C TYR A 62 -9.16 0.51 -1.58
N LEU A 63 -8.80 -0.56 -0.86
CA LEU A 63 -8.47 -1.84 -1.51
C LEU A 63 -9.68 -2.48 -2.20
N PRO A 64 -10.91 -2.43 -1.63
CA PRO A 64 -12.12 -2.85 -2.36
C PRO A 64 -12.37 -2.03 -3.63
N SER A 65 -12.10 -0.72 -3.64
CA SER A 65 -12.24 0.11 -4.84
C SER A 65 -11.31 -0.29 -5.98
N LEU A 66 -10.17 -0.91 -5.64
CA LEU A 66 -9.25 -1.52 -6.58
C LEU A 66 -9.62 -2.96 -6.94
N GLN A 67 -10.69 -3.53 -6.38
CA GLN A 67 -11.10 -4.94 -6.57
C GLN A 67 -10.05 -5.96 -6.07
N VAL A 68 -9.23 -5.57 -5.09
CA VAL A 68 -8.31 -6.50 -4.42
C VAL A 68 -9.13 -7.53 -3.64
N ALA A 69 -8.78 -8.82 -3.77
CA ALA A 69 -9.45 -9.89 -3.05
C ALA A 69 -9.35 -9.69 -1.51
N PRO A 70 -10.44 -9.94 -0.75
CA PRO A 70 -10.48 -9.68 0.70
C PRO A 70 -9.35 -10.34 1.49
N GLU A 71 -8.94 -11.55 1.10
CA GLU A 71 -7.86 -12.30 1.77
C GLU A 71 -6.52 -11.58 1.63
N ILE A 72 -6.25 -11.03 0.44
CA ILE A 72 -5.03 -10.26 0.14
C ILE A 72 -5.07 -8.90 0.87
N SER A 73 -6.24 -8.26 0.90
CA SER A 73 -6.42 -7.00 1.63
C SER A 73 -6.17 -7.16 3.13
N GLN A 74 -6.68 -8.24 3.73
CA GLN A 74 -6.47 -8.55 5.15
C GLN A 74 -4.99 -8.82 5.44
N GLU A 75 -4.32 -9.61 4.60
CA GLU A 75 -2.89 -9.92 4.76
C GLU A 75 -2.02 -8.66 4.68
N LEU A 76 -2.25 -7.77 3.70
CA LEU A 76 -1.55 -6.50 3.63
C LEU A 76 -1.74 -5.67 4.91
N CYS A 77 -2.96 -5.59 5.42
CA CYS A 77 -3.25 -4.84 6.63
C CYS A 77 -2.61 -5.45 7.88
N GLN A 78 -2.50 -6.78 7.96
CA GLN A 78 -1.78 -7.46 9.03
C GLN A 78 -0.28 -7.15 8.96
N VAL A 79 0.33 -7.25 7.77
CA VAL A 79 1.74 -6.94 7.56
C VAL A 79 2.04 -5.48 7.87
N LEU A 80 1.16 -4.55 7.48
CA LEU A 80 1.31 -3.12 7.76
C LEU A 80 1.36 -2.79 9.26
N GLN A 81 0.66 -3.58 10.08
CA GLN A 81 0.62 -3.44 11.54
C GLN A 81 1.86 -4.01 12.24
N GLN A 82 2.63 -4.88 11.58
CA GLN A 82 3.86 -5.42 12.17
C GLN A 82 4.91 -4.33 12.39
N PRO A 83 5.65 -4.32 13.51
CA PRO A 83 6.57 -3.22 13.85
C PRO A 83 7.70 -3.04 12.84
N ASP A 84 8.20 -4.13 12.25
CA ASP A 84 9.34 -4.09 11.33
C ASP A 84 8.92 -3.77 9.88
N VAL A 85 9.35 -2.60 9.39
CA VAL A 85 9.12 -2.16 8.01
C VAL A 85 9.76 -3.10 6.98
N LYS A 86 10.80 -3.87 7.33
CA LYS A 86 11.42 -4.85 6.42
C LYS A 86 10.43 -5.93 6.01
N VAL A 87 9.54 -6.35 6.91
CA VAL A 87 8.50 -7.34 6.59
C VAL A 87 7.57 -6.78 5.51
N LEU A 88 7.15 -5.53 5.65
CA LEU A 88 6.32 -4.87 4.64
C LEU A 88 7.05 -4.71 3.31
N LYS A 89 8.32 -4.29 3.31
CA LYS A 89 9.13 -4.18 2.08
C LYS A 89 9.27 -5.52 1.35
N ASN A 90 9.45 -6.62 2.10
CA ASN A 90 9.55 -7.94 1.52
C ASN A 90 8.20 -8.44 0.97
N TYR A 91 7.10 -8.09 1.66
CA TYR A 91 5.76 -8.50 1.28
C TYR A 91 5.17 -7.71 0.12
N ILE A 92 5.47 -6.41 0.00
CA ILE A 92 4.81 -5.50 -0.96
C ILE A 92 4.92 -6.00 -2.41
N LYS A 93 6.03 -6.65 -2.76
CA LYS A 93 6.20 -7.27 -4.08
C LYS A 93 5.22 -8.42 -4.30
N ALA A 94 5.11 -9.33 -3.32
CA ALA A 94 4.18 -10.46 -3.37
C ALA A 94 2.71 -9.99 -3.40
N PHE A 95 2.39 -8.90 -2.71
CA PHE A 95 1.08 -8.25 -2.80
C PHE A 95 0.75 -7.88 -4.24
N PHE A 96 1.59 -7.11 -4.93
CA PHE A 96 1.31 -6.70 -6.31
C PHE A 96 1.28 -7.87 -7.31
N GLN A 97 2.08 -8.91 -7.10
CA GLN A 97 2.03 -10.12 -7.90
C GLN A 97 0.70 -10.89 -7.75
N ARG A 98 0.10 -10.86 -6.56
CA ARG A 98 -1.12 -11.61 -6.23
C ARG A 98 -2.39 -10.81 -6.43
N ALA A 99 -2.33 -9.50 -6.25
CA ALA A 99 -3.50 -8.62 -6.33
C ALA A 99 -4.14 -8.62 -7.72
N LYS A 100 -3.45 -9.09 -8.77
CA LYS A 100 -3.94 -9.18 -10.17
C LYS A 100 -4.76 -7.95 -10.57
N LEU A 101 -4.18 -6.79 -10.28
CA LEU A 101 -4.73 -5.48 -10.60
C LEU A 101 -4.36 -5.08 -12.03
#